data_AF-A0A419K5F2-F1
#
_entry.id   AF-A0A419K5F2-F1
#
_cell.length_a   1.000
_cell.length_b   1.000
_cell.length_c   1.000
_cell.angle_alpha   90.00
_cell.angle_beta   90.00
_cell.angle_gamma   90.00
#
_symmetry.space_group_name_H-M   'P 1'
#
loop_
_entity.id
_entity.type
_entity.pdbx_description
1 polymer ?
#
loop_
_entity_poly.entity_id
_entity_poly.type
_entity_poly.pdbx_seq_one_letter_code
_entity_poly.pdbx_strand_id
1 'polypeptide(L)' 'MKAKIWARIARAVFNGFAVGTMAFFSVYGLTSAVNTLAGTTVLSAMGSGLLTFFSFFGGSIGIELSKDIEETQKETA' A
#
# COMPACT_ATOMS: atom_id res chain seq x y z
N MET A 1 2.87 -2.18 -27.59
CA MET A 1 2.76 -2.91 -26.30
C MET A 1 3.50 -2.24 -25.14
N LYS A 2 4.80 -1.91 -25.24
CA LYS A 2 5.59 -1.37 -24.10
C LYS A 2 5.04 -0.09 -23.45
N ALA A 3 4.45 0.85 -24.19
CA ALA A 3 3.90 2.08 -23.59
C ALA A 3 2.71 1.81 -22.63
N LYS A 4 1.95 0.73 -22.83
CA LYS A 4 0.80 0.37 -21.98
C LYS A 4 1.23 -0.21 -20.62
N ILE A 5 2.34 -0.95 -20.57
CA ILE A 5 2.84 -1.54 -19.31
C ILE A 5 3.31 -0.45 -18.33
N TRP A 6 3.98 0.59 -18.83
CA TRP A 6 4.46 1.69 -17.99
C TRP A 6 3.31 2.53 -17.43
N ALA A 7 2.25 2.75 -18.20
CA ALA A 7 1.05 3.44 -17.72
C ALA A 7 0.34 2.65 -16.60
N ARG A 8 0.38 1.31 -16.67
CA ARG A 8 -0.19 0.40 -15.66
C ARG A 8 0.66 0.38 -14.39
N ILE A 9 1.97 0.24 -14.52
CA ILE A 9 2.90 0.34 -13.38
C ILE A 9 2.76 1.70 -12.70
N ALA A 10 2.70 2.79 -13.46
CA ALA A 10 2.50 4.13 -12.91
C ALA A 10 1.19 4.24 -12.12
N ARG A 11 0.10 3.66 -12.63
CA ARG A 11 -1.19 3.60 -11.93
C ARG A 11 -1.12 2.75 -10.66
N ALA A 12 -0.50 1.57 -10.73
CA ALA A 12 -0.33 0.67 -9.59
C ALA A 12 0.47 1.35 -8.47
N VAL A 13 1.58 2.01 -8.84
CA VAL A 13 2.42 2.76 -7.90
C VAL A 13 1.67 3.96 -7.32
N PHE A 14 0.93 4.72 -8.14
CA PHE A 14 0.16 5.88 -7.65
C PHE A 14 -0.95 5.46 -6.68
N ASN A 15 -1.76 4.46 -7.06
CA ASN A 15 -2.82 3.94 -6.22
C ASN A 15 -2.26 3.32 -4.94
N GLY A 16 -1.18 2.56 -5.06
CA GLY A 16 -0.53 1.95 -3.91
C GLY A 16 0.07 2.97 -2.96
N PHE A 17 0.66 4.03 -3.49
CA PHE A 17 1.17 5.12 -2.67
C PHE A 17 0.03 5.82 -1.93
N ALA A 18 -1.06 6.16 -2.62
CA ALA A 18 -2.22 6.81 -2.01
C ALA A 18 -2.83 5.97 -0.88
N VAL A 19 -3.09 4.68 -1.14
CA VAL A 19 -3.64 3.75 -0.14
C VAL A 19 -2.65 3.53 1.01
N GLY A 20 -1.37 3.33 0.70
CA GLY A 20 -0.30 3.17 1.67
C GLY A 20 -0.19 4.38 2.61
N THR A 21 -0.22 5.60 2.07
CA THR A 21 -0.14 6.84 2.85
C THR A 21 -1.35 7.02 3.77
N MET A 22 -2.57 6.73 3.31
CA MET A 22 -3.75 6.77 4.18
C MET A 22 -3.65 5.74 5.32
N ALA A 23 -3.19 4.52 5.01
CA ALA A 23 -2.99 3.48 6.01
C ALA A 23 -1.89 3.86 7.02
N PHE A 24 -0.79 4.46 6.55
CA PHE A 24 0.29 5.01 7.39
C PHE A 24 -0.26 5.98 8.43
N PHE A 25 -0.95 7.04 7.99
CA PHE A 25 -1.42 8.08 8.91
C PHE A 25 -2.48 7.55 9.89
N SER A 26 -3.32 6.63 9.45
CA SER A 26 -4.30 5.96 10.30
C SER A 26 -3.63 5.19 11.44
N VAL A 27 -2.66 4.33 11.11
CA VAL A 27 -1.95 3.52 12.12
C VAL A 27 -1.01 4.37 12.98
N TYR A 28 -0.34 5.35 12.40
CA TYR A 28 0.50 6.29 13.13
C TYR A 28 -0.33 7.08 14.17
N GLY A 29 -1.49 7.59 13.77
CA GLY A 29 -2.40 8.32 14.65
C GLY A 29 -2.93 7.43 15.77
N LEU A 30 -3.41 6.22 15.46
CA LEU A 30 -3.86 5.26 16.46
C LEU A 30 -2.75 4.87 17.44
N THR A 31 -1.55 4.58 16.92
CA THR A 31 -0.40 4.23 17.76
C THR A 31 0.01 5.39 18.68
N SER A 32 -0.03 6.61 18.16
CA SER A 32 0.24 7.82 18.95
C SER A 32 -0.80 7.98 20.05
N ALA A 33 -2.09 7.81 19.75
CA ALA A 33 -3.15 7.85 20.74
C ALA A 33 -2.99 6.77 21.83
N VAL A 34 -2.63 5.55 21.45
CA VAL A 34 -2.33 4.46 22.40
C VAL A 34 -1.16 4.84 23.32
N ASN A 35 -0.05 5.34 22.77
CA ASN A 35 1.09 5.78 23.57
C ASN A 35 0.71 6.94 24.52
N THR A 36 -0.12 7.89 24.05
CA THR A 36 -0.63 8.98 24.90
C THR A 36 -1.47 8.45 26.05
N LEU A 37 -2.39 7.51 25.79
CA LEU A 37 -3.22 6.90 26.84
C LEU A 37 -2.41 6.06 27.83
N ALA A 38 -1.32 5.42 27.36
CA ALA A 38 -0.43 4.63 28.20
C ALA A 38 0.55 5.48 29.03
N GLY A 39 0.73 6.76 28.70
CA GLY A 39 1.73 7.63 29.34
C GLY A 39 3.18 7.22 29.07
N THR A 40 3.40 6.30 28.13
CA THR A 40 4.72 5.77 27.75
C THR A 40 4.68 5.24 26.32
N THR A 41 5.84 5.06 25.72
CA THR A 41 5.95 4.45 24.38
C THR A 41 5.83 2.93 24.49
N VAL A 42 4.67 2.41 24.08
CA VAL A 42 4.40 0.96 24.03
C VAL A 42 4.60 0.40 22.61
N LEU A 43 4.34 1.23 21.60
CA LEU A 43 4.50 0.90 20.18
C LEU A 43 5.23 2.04 19.45
N SER A 44 6.10 1.69 18.50
CA SER A 44 6.73 2.68 17.64
C SER A 44 5.72 3.19 16.62
N ALA A 45 5.22 4.41 16.78
CA ALA A 45 4.25 5.01 15.84
C ALA A 45 4.80 5.06 14.41
N MET A 46 6.08 5.43 14.27
CA MET A 46 6.76 5.42 12.97
C MET A 46 6.92 3.99 12.42
N GLY A 47 7.39 3.06 13.25
CA GLY A 47 7.62 1.67 12.83
C GLY A 47 6.33 0.99 12.38
N SER A 48 5.26 1.10 13.18
CA SER A 48 3.94 0.58 12.86
C SER A 48 3.36 1.24 11.61
N GLY A 49 3.46 2.57 11.49
CA GLY A 49 3.02 3.30 10.30
C GLY A 49 3.74 2.84 9.03
N LEU A 50 5.07 2.76 9.04
CA LEU A 50 5.88 2.34 7.89
C LEU A 50 5.60 0.89 7.49
N LEU A 51 5.48 0.00 8.47
CA LEU A 51 5.13 -1.39 8.20
C LEU A 51 3.78 -1.47 7.47
N THR A 52 2.76 -0.78 7.98
CA THR A 52 1.45 -0.71 7.33
C THR A 52 1.54 -0.10 5.93
N PHE A 53 2.27 0.99 5.76
CA PHE A 53 2.49 1.61 4.44
C PHE A 53 3.01 0.57 3.43
N PHE A 54 4.11 -0.13 3.75
CA PHE A 54 4.72 -1.07 2.82
C PHE A 54 3.85 -2.30 2.57
N SER A 55 3.10 -2.78 3.57
CA SER A 55 2.14 -3.86 3.37
C SER A 55 1.05 -3.50 2.35
N PHE A 56 0.46 -2.31 2.48
CA PHE A 56 -0.60 -1.86 1.57
C PHE A 56 -0.06 -1.41 0.20
N PHE A 57 1.11 -0.77 0.17
CA PHE A 57 1.80 -0.39 -1.07
C PHE A 57 2.18 -1.63 -1.88
N GLY A 58 2.81 -2.63 -1.26
CA GLY A 58 3.15 -3.88 -1.93
C GLY A 58 1.92 -4.68 -2.37
N GLY A 59 0.91 -4.79 -1.50
CA GLY A 59 -0.33 -5.52 -1.80
C GLY A 59 -1.12 -4.92 -2.96
N SER A 60 -1.24 -3.59 -3.02
CA SER A 60 -1.94 -2.89 -4.11
C SER A 60 -1.25 -3.05 -5.46
N ILE A 61 0.10 -3.01 -5.50
CA ILE A 61 0.86 -3.31 -6.71
C ILE A 61 0.64 -4.76 -7.14
N GLY A 62 0.69 -5.71 -6.20
CA GLY A 62 0.44 -7.13 -6.47
C GLY A 62 -0.95 -7.38 -7.06
N ILE A 63 -1.99 -6.73 -6.51
CA ILE A 63 -3.36 -6.82 -7.01
C ILE A 63 -3.47 -6.28 -8.44
N GLU A 64 -2.89 -5.12 -8.71
CA GLU A 64 -2.98 -4.50 -10.03
C GLU A 64 -2.24 -5.33 -11.10
N LEU A 65 -1.06 -5.86 -10.78
CA LEU A 65 -0.34 -6.80 -11.64
C LEU A 65 -1.07 -8.13 -11.84
N SER A 66 -1.82 -8.60 -10.83
CA SER A 66 -2.60 -9.85 -10.94
C SER A 66 -3.73 -9.73 -11.95
N LYS A 67 -4.42 -8.58 -11.98
CA LYS A 67 -5.46 -8.29 -12.99
C LYS A 67 -4.89 -8.29 -14.41
N ASP A 68 -3.67 -7.78 -14.56
CA ASP A 68 -2.98 -7.77 -15.86
C ASP A 68 -2.71 -9.18 -16.41
N ILE A 69 -2.35 -10.12 -15.53
CA ILE A 69 -2.15 -11.53 -15.91
C ILE A 69 -3.48 -12.14 -16.37
N GLU A 70 -4.56 -11.87 -15.63
CA GLU A 70 -5.89 -12.40 -15.96
C GLU A 70 -6.43 -11.85 -17.29
N GLU A 71 -6.27 -10.56 -17.57
CA GLU A 71 -6.64 -9.97 -18.87
C GLU A 71 -5.84 -10.57 -20.03
N THR A 72 -4.54 -10.77 -19.84
CA THR A 72 -3.67 -11.35 -20.88
C THR A 72 -4.06 -12.80 -21.20
N GLN A 73 -4.46 -13.58 -20.20
CA GLN A 73 -4.94 -14.95 -20.41
C GLN A 73 -6.29 -15.01 -21.15
N LYS A 74 -7.19 -14.04 -20.94
CA LYS A 74 -8.46 -13.95 -21.67
C LYS A 74 -8.29 -13.59 -23.15
N GLU A 75 -7.25 -12.83 -23.50
CA GLU A 75 -6.95 -12.49 -24.91
C GLU A 75 -6.25 -13.62 -25.68
N THR A 76 -5.71 -14.63 -24.99
CA THR A 76 -4.97 -15.76 -25.59
C THR A 76 -5.73 -17.08 -25.62
N ALA A 77 -6.91 -17.15 -25.00
CA ALA A 77 -7.84 -18.29 -25.05
C ALA A 77 -8.91 -18.09 -26.14
#